data_AF-A0A0M3J8T4-F1
#
_entry.id   AF-A0A0M3J8T4-F1
#
_cell.length_a   1.000
_cell.length_b   1.000
_cell.length_c   1.000
_cell.angle_alpha   90.00
_cell.angle_beta   90.00
_cell.angle_gamma   90.00
#
_symmetry.space_group_name_H-M   'P 1'
#
loop_
_entity.id
_entity.type
_entity.pdbx_description
1 polymer ?
#
loop_
_entity_poly.entity_id
_entity_poly.type
_entity_poly.pdbx_seq_one_letter_code
_entity_poly.pdbx_strand_id
1 'polypeptide(L)'
;MRGRSGWRRSGGGNGGGGVGGPMFQTGPPGPYGAPVPPHPGPVYACWPAPFDLTLCEATFPRAKEVEDSDLAQAINKRHQEIMPTSAEQSAVVSLVNKVKGALQKIASNPDQSASMVLEEFREVGSFRKETMLAGHNVADIVVVFRSLPTCEFVQLLCFSSSSI
;
A
#
# COMPACT_ATOMS: atom_id res chain seq x y z
N MET A 1 46.05 27.62 -22.76
CA MET A 1 46.04 28.89 -22.01
C MET A 1 44.81 29.70 -22.38
N ARG A 2 43.97 30.06 -21.38
CA ARG A 2 42.99 31.19 -21.28
C ARG A 2 41.92 31.33 -22.40
N GLY A 3 40.64 31.59 -22.12
CA GLY A 3 40.00 32.01 -20.88
C GLY A 3 38.48 32.14 -21.03
N ARG A 4 37.79 32.08 -19.89
CA ARG A 4 36.36 32.32 -19.69
C ARG A 4 36.03 33.82 -19.85
N SER A 5 34.97 34.13 -20.58
CA SER A 5 34.20 35.38 -20.49
C SER A 5 32.76 34.98 -20.20
N GLY A 6 32.12 35.29 -19.07
CA GLY A 6 32.14 36.55 -18.34
C GLY A 6 30.89 37.35 -18.71
N TRP A 7 29.69 36.82 -18.44
CA TRP A 7 28.43 37.54 -18.63
C TRP A 7 28.30 38.62 -17.55
N ARG A 8 28.61 39.87 -17.94
CA ARG A 8 28.35 41.08 -17.16
C ARG A 8 26.84 41.30 -17.09
N ARG A 9 26.27 41.29 -15.88
CA ARG A 9 24.89 41.73 -15.64
C ARG A 9 24.91 43.25 -15.44
N SER A 10 24.52 43.99 -16.47
CA SER A 10 24.25 45.43 -16.35
C SER A 10 22.94 45.60 -15.58
N GLY A 11 22.99 46.37 -14.51
CA GLY A 11 21.81 46.82 -13.78
C GLY A 11 21.12 47.99 -14.49
N GLY A 12 19.87 48.22 -14.10
CA GLY A 12 19.12 49.45 -14.37
C GLY A 12 17.75 49.21 -14.98
N GLY A 13 16.67 49.51 -14.23
CA GLY A 13 15.33 49.60 -14.79
C GLY A 13 14.20 49.36 -13.79
N ASN A 14 13.82 50.42 -13.06
CA ASN A 14 12.66 50.52 -12.19
C ASN A 14 11.36 50.70 -13.00
N GLY A 15 10.26 50.09 -12.54
CA GLY A 15 8.89 50.20 -13.08
C GLY A 15 8.18 48.85 -12.93
N GLY A 16 7.23 48.62 -12.04
CA GLY A 16 6.15 49.49 -11.57
C GLY A 16 4.85 48.94 -12.16
N GLY A 17 4.07 48.20 -11.36
CA GLY A 17 2.67 47.91 -11.68
C GLY A 17 2.23 46.45 -11.52
N GLY A 18 1.44 46.18 -10.48
CA GLY A 18 0.16 45.50 -10.68
C GLY A 18 0.01 44.03 -10.24
N VAL A 19 -1.00 43.86 -9.37
CA VAL A 19 -2.01 42.79 -9.38
C VAL A 19 -1.72 41.50 -8.58
N GLY A 20 -2.15 41.54 -7.32
CA GLY A 20 -3.02 40.56 -6.66
C GLY A 20 -2.78 39.06 -6.86
N GLY A 21 -2.17 38.42 -5.87
CA GLY A 21 -2.24 36.97 -5.61
C GLY A 21 -2.50 36.72 -4.11
N PRO A 22 -3.15 35.60 -3.73
CA PRO A 22 -3.82 35.45 -2.44
C PRO A 22 -2.83 35.40 -1.27
N MET A 23 -3.07 36.24 -0.26
CA MET A 23 -2.34 36.22 1.00
C MET A 23 -2.59 34.88 1.71
N PHE A 24 -1.58 34.01 1.74
CA PHE A 24 -1.49 32.95 2.75
C PHE A 24 -1.26 33.62 4.10
N GLN A 25 -2.37 33.87 4.79
CA GLN A 25 -2.42 34.50 6.10
C GLN A 25 -2.10 33.42 7.14
N THR A 26 -0.84 33.35 7.60
CA THR A 26 -0.45 32.39 8.64
C THR A 26 0.37 33.07 9.74
N GLY A 27 -0.16 32.97 10.97
CA GLY A 27 0.58 33.13 12.22
C GLY A 27 0.27 34.42 12.99
N PRO A 28 0.05 34.34 14.32
CA PRO A 28 -0.07 35.53 15.16
C PRO A 28 1.25 36.31 15.14
N PRO A 29 1.20 37.66 15.11
CA PRO A 29 2.38 38.49 15.01
C PRO A 29 3.27 38.30 16.25
N GLY A 30 4.56 38.03 16.01
CA GLY A 30 5.57 38.10 17.06
C GLY A 30 5.65 39.52 17.66
N PRO A 31 6.33 39.69 18.80
CA PRO A 31 6.31 40.92 19.62
C PRO A 31 6.80 42.21 18.92
N TYR A 32 7.24 42.12 17.65
CA TYR A 32 7.71 43.25 16.85
C TYR A 32 7.03 43.37 15.47
N GLY A 33 5.92 42.66 15.22
CA GLY A 33 5.09 42.87 14.02
C GLY A 33 5.78 42.68 12.66
N ALA A 34 7.01 42.15 12.63
CA ALA A 34 7.78 41.93 11.42
C ALA A 34 7.51 40.52 10.87
N PRO A 35 7.20 40.37 9.57
CA PRO A 35 7.12 39.06 8.93
C PRO A 35 8.46 38.33 9.06
N VAL A 36 8.43 37.11 9.60
CA VAL A 36 9.62 36.25 9.63
C VAL A 36 9.99 35.96 8.17
N PRO A 37 11.20 36.29 7.70
CA PRO A 37 11.60 35.95 6.35
C PRO A 37 11.60 34.43 6.20
N PRO A 38 11.03 33.88 5.11
CA PRO A 38 11.03 32.44 4.89
C PRO A 38 12.49 31.95 4.87
N HIS A 39 12.78 30.95 5.68
CA HIS A 39 14.10 30.36 5.80
C HIS A 39 14.63 29.96 4.40
N PRO A 40 15.87 30.33 4.01
CA PRO A 40 16.46 29.98 2.72
C PRO A 40 17.01 28.54 2.73
N GLY A 41 16.23 27.61 3.29
CA GLY A 41 16.52 26.18 3.25
C GLY A 41 15.97 25.59 1.95
N PRO A 42 16.67 24.66 1.30
CA PRO A 42 16.16 24.03 0.11
C PRO A 42 14.90 23.21 0.46
N VAL A 43 13.77 23.60 -0.11
CA VAL A 43 12.50 22.88 -0.04
C VAL A 43 12.56 21.69 -1.01
N TYR A 44 13.31 20.64 -0.66
CA TYR A 44 13.31 19.36 -1.38
C TYR A 44 12.45 18.31 -0.66
N ALA A 45 11.31 18.69 -0.08
CA ALA A 45 10.52 17.74 0.72
C ALA A 45 9.73 16.72 -0.13
N CYS A 46 9.58 16.92 -1.44
CA CYS A 46 9.10 15.87 -2.32
C CYS A 46 9.64 16.08 -3.73
N TRP A 47 10.17 15.01 -4.32
CA TRP A 47 10.41 14.98 -5.76
C TRP A 47 9.05 15.09 -6.47
N PRO A 48 8.94 15.83 -7.58
CA PRO A 48 7.74 15.80 -8.40
C PRO A 48 7.40 14.36 -8.76
N ALA A 49 6.12 13.99 -8.70
CA ALA A 49 5.68 12.67 -9.13
C ALA A 49 6.11 12.46 -10.59
N PRO A 50 6.57 11.25 -10.96
CA PRO A 50 6.88 10.95 -12.34
C PRO A 50 5.62 11.10 -13.20
N PHE A 51 5.81 11.45 -14.46
CA PHE A 51 4.72 11.52 -15.42
C PHE A 51 4.04 10.14 -15.58
N ASP A 52 2.71 10.13 -15.53
CA ASP A 52 1.87 8.97 -15.83
C ASP A 52 0.80 9.40 -16.83
N LEU A 53 0.76 8.74 -17.99
CA LEU A 53 -0.16 9.06 -19.07
C LEU A 53 -1.63 8.88 -18.66
N THR A 54 -1.91 7.88 -17.81
CA THR A 54 -3.28 7.55 -17.38
C THR A 54 -3.92 8.64 -16.53
N LEU A 55 -3.11 9.46 -15.85
CA LEU A 55 -3.56 10.59 -15.05
C LEU A 55 -3.82 11.85 -15.90
N CYS A 56 -3.39 11.87 -17.16
CA CYS A 56 -3.39 13.05 -18.02
C CYS A 56 -4.03 12.81 -19.39
N GLU A 57 -4.82 11.75 -19.57
CA GLU A 57 -5.36 11.36 -20.89
C GLU A 57 -6.10 12.49 -21.60
N ALA A 58 -6.85 13.33 -20.87
CA ALA A 58 -7.56 14.48 -21.44
C ALA A 58 -6.63 15.54 -22.08
N THR A 59 -5.37 15.60 -21.64
CA THR A 59 -4.35 16.51 -22.16
C THR A 59 -3.64 15.91 -23.39
N PHE A 60 -3.68 14.58 -23.54
CA PHE A 60 -3.02 13.84 -24.61
C PHE A 60 -4.04 13.02 -25.42
N PRO A 61 -4.95 13.68 -26.17
CA PRO A 61 -5.90 12.97 -27.00
C PRO A 61 -5.17 12.10 -28.02
N ARG A 62 -5.65 10.86 -28.20
CA ARG A 62 -5.06 9.93 -29.16
C ARG A 62 -5.27 10.45 -30.57
N ALA A 63 -4.20 10.45 -31.37
CA ALA A 63 -4.28 10.83 -32.77
C ALA A 63 -5.03 9.79 -33.63
N LYS A 64 -5.03 8.52 -33.18
CA LYS A 64 -5.74 7.39 -33.79
C LYS A 64 -6.17 6.42 -32.70
N GLU A 65 -7.37 5.87 -32.85
CA GLU A 65 -7.80 4.73 -32.04
C GLU A 65 -6.99 3.49 -32.42
N VAL A 66 -6.56 2.75 -31.40
CA VAL A 66 -5.88 1.46 -31.57
C VAL A 66 -6.82 0.40 -31.02
N GLU A 67 -7.06 -0.64 -31.82
CA GLU A 67 -7.86 -1.78 -31.38
C GLU A 67 -6.95 -2.75 -30.61
N ASP A 68 -7.22 -2.96 -29.33
CA ASP A 68 -6.44 -3.83 -28.45
C ASP A 68 -7.10 -5.22 -28.23
N SER A 69 -7.90 -5.70 -29.19
CA SER A 69 -8.69 -6.93 -29.06
C SER A 69 -7.81 -8.17 -28.88
N ASP A 70 -6.72 -8.29 -29.63
CA ASP A 70 -5.75 -9.39 -29.51
C ASP A 70 -5.09 -9.44 -28.12
N LEU A 71 -4.71 -8.27 -27.59
CA LEU A 71 -4.14 -8.15 -26.25
C LEU A 71 -5.17 -8.53 -25.18
N ALA A 72 -6.41 -8.06 -25.31
CA ALA A 72 -7.49 -8.41 -24.41
C ALA A 72 -7.76 -9.93 -24.41
N GLN A 73 -7.74 -10.57 -25.58
CA GLN A 73 -7.87 -12.03 -25.68
C GLN A 73 -6.70 -12.77 -25.01
N ALA A 74 -5.47 -12.31 -25.22
CA ALA A 74 -4.28 -12.90 -24.60
C ALA A 74 -4.31 -12.80 -23.06
N ILE A 75 -4.72 -11.65 -22.51
CA ILE A 75 -4.88 -11.46 -21.06
C ILE A 75 -5.95 -12.39 -20.50
N ASN A 76 -7.11 -12.48 -21.16
CA ASN A 76 -8.19 -13.36 -20.71
C ASN A 76 -7.80 -14.84 -20.75
N LYS A 77 -7.10 -15.26 -21.81
CA LYS A 77 -6.55 -16.62 -21.89
C LYS A 77 -5.59 -16.89 -20.74
N ARG A 78 -4.66 -15.98 -20.48
CA ARG A 78 -3.71 -16.14 -19.38
C ARG A 78 -4.39 -16.16 -18.02
N HIS A 79 -5.42 -15.34 -17.82
CA HIS A 79 -6.23 -15.35 -16.61
C HIS A 79 -6.86 -16.72 -16.35
N GLN A 80 -7.46 -17.33 -17.38
CA GLN A 80 -8.04 -18.68 -17.27
C GLN A 80 -7.00 -19.76 -16.93
N GLU A 81 -5.79 -19.65 -17.48
CA GLU A 81 -4.70 -20.61 -17.21
C GLU A 81 -4.19 -20.57 -15.77
N ILE A 82 -4.23 -19.39 -15.13
CA ILE A 82 -3.70 -19.21 -13.77
C ILE A 82 -4.78 -19.22 -12.70
N MET A 83 -6.05 -19.24 -13.08
CA MET A 83 -7.17 -19.23 -12.15
C MET A 83 -7.27 -20.58 -11.42
N PRO A 84 -7.34 -20.61 -10.08
CA PRO A 84 -7.55 -21.84 -9.33
C PRO A 84 -8.83 -22.54 -9.76
N THR A 85 -8.79 -23.86 -9.87
CA THR A 85 -9.98 -24.65 -10.21
C THR A 85 -11.01 -24.65 -9.06
N SER A 86 -12.27 -24.93 -9.38
CA SER A 86 -13.34 -25.02 -8.37
C SER A 86 -13.04 -26.06 -7.26
N ALA A 87 -12.39 -27.17 -7.62
CA ALA A 87 -11.97 -28.19 -6.68
C ALA A 87 -10.88 -27.68 -5.72
N GLU A 88 -9.88 -26.97 -6.24
CA GLU A 88 -8.81 -26.37 -5.44
C GLU A 88 -9.35 -25.31 -4.47
N GLN A 89 -10.21 -24.42 -4.96
CA GLN A 89 -10.86 -23.41 -4.12
C GLN A 89 -11.65 -24.07 -2.98
N SER A 90 -12.47 -25.07 -3.31
CA SER A 90 -13.29 -25.79 -2.32
C SER A 90 -12.44 -26.52 -1.27
N ALA A 91 -11.31 -27.12 -1.69
CA ALA A 91 -10.40 -27.79 -0.78
C ALA A 91 -9.77 -26.81 0.23
N VAL A 92 -9.29 -25.65 -0.24
CA VAL A 92 -8.69 -24.62 0.63
C VAL A 92 -9.74 -24.02 1.56
N VAL A 93 -10.93 -23.67 1.06
CA VAL A 93 -12.04 -23.16 1.89
C VAL A 93 -12.40 -24.15 3.00
N SER A 94 -12.49 -25.44 2.67
CA SER A 94 -12.79 -26.49 3.64
C SER A 94 -11.72 -26.60 4.73
N LEU A 95 -10.44 -26.53 4.35
CA LEU A 95 -9.33 -26.56 5.29
C LEU A 95 -9.32 -25.33 6.21
N VAL A 96 -9.46 -24.13 5.64
CA VAL A 96 -9.51 -22.87 6.39
C VAL A 96 -10.64 -22.88 7.42
N ASN A 97 -11.84 -23.35 7.03
CA ASN A 97 -12.97 -23.44 7.93
C ASN A 97 -12.73 -24.42 9.09
N LYS A 98 -12.08 -25.56 8.82
CA LYS A 98 -11.69 -26.52 9.88
C LYS A 98 -10.70 -25.90 10.87
N VAL A 99 -9.65 -25.25 10.37
CA VAL A 99 -8.63 -24.60 11.21
C VAL A 99 -9.25 -23.46 12.02
N LYS A 100 -10.09 -22.61 11.41
CA LYS A 100 -10.83 -21.56 12.13
C LYS A 100 -11.73 -22.13 13.22
N GLY A 101 -12.42 -23.24 12.95
CA GLY A 101 -13.21 -23.95 13.95
C GLY A 101 -12.37 -24.45 15.13
N ALA A 102 -11.15 -24.95 14.86
CA ALA A 102 -10.19 -25.34 15.90
C ALA A 102 -9.78 -24.14 16.78
N LEU A 103 -9.35 -23.05 16.13
CA LEU A 103 -8.94 -21.82 16.79
C LEU A 103 -10.08 -21.21 17.62
N GLN A 104 -11.32 -21.28 17.13
CA GLN A 104 -12.50 -20.80 17.85
C GLN A 104 -12.76 -21.60 19.13
N LYS A 105 -12.59 -22.93 19.10
CA LYS A 105 -12.73 -23.79 20.29
C LYS A 105 -11.66 -23.49 21.35
N ILE A 106 -10.45 -23.15 20.92
CA ILE A 106 -9.35 -22.77 21.81
C ILE A 106 -9.64 -21.39 22.42
N ALA A 107 -10.08 -20.44 21.60
CA ALA A 107 -10.45 -19.10 22.06
C ALA A 107 -11.60 -19.11 23.09
N SER A 108 -12.57 -20.02 22.93
CA SER A 108 -13.73 -20.12 23.83
C SER A 108 -13.45 -20.84 25.16
N ASN A 109 -12.32 -21.56 25.28
CA ASN A 109 -11.97 -22.32 26.48
C ASN A 109 -10.61 -21.87 27.04
N PRO A 110 -10.51 -20.68 27.64
CA PRO A 110 -9.25 -20.16 28.19
C PRO A 110 -8.75 -20.92 29.43
N ASP A 111 -9.56 -21.81 30.01
CA ASP A 111 -9.34 -22.36 31.37
C ASP A 111 -8.40 -23.57 31.47
N GLN A 112 -7.60 -23.88 30.44
CA GLN A 112 -6.57 -24.94 30.50
C GLN A 112 -5.16 -24.36 30.68
N SER A 113 -4.86 -23.86 31.88
CA SER A 113 -3.49 -23.72 32.44
C SER A 113 -2.45 -22.87 31.68
N ALA A 114 -2.78 -22.26 30.54
CA ALA A 114 -1.84 -21.47 29.74
C ALA A 114 -2.05 -19.96 29.98
N SER A 115 -0.98 -19.21 30.24
CA SER A 115 -1.03 -17.74 30.39
C SER A 115 -1.29 -16.98 29.07
N MET A 116 -1.68 -17.70 28.02
CA MET A 116 -1.83 -17.17 26.67
C MET A 116 -3.28 -17.24 26.23
N VAL A 117 -3.85 -16.06 26.02
CA VAL A 117 -5.22 -15.88 25.54
C VAL A 117 -5.18 -15.51 24.06
N LEU A 118 -5.84 -16.31 23.23
CA LEU A 118 -6.09 -15.98 21.83
C LEU A 118 -7.10 -14.83 21.79
N GLU A 119 -6.72 -13.72 21.15
CA GLU A 119 -7.54 -12.52 21.05
C GLU A 119 -8.38 -12.52 19.78
N GLU A 120 -7.74 -12.76 18.64
CA GLU A 120 -8.36 -12.67 17.33
C GLU A 120 -7.63 -13.59 16.34
N PHE A 121 -8.35 -14.06 15.32
CA PHE A 121 -7.72 -14.62 14.13
C PHE A 121 -8.37 -14.08 12.86
N ARG A 122 -7.56 -13.84 11.83
CA ARG A 122 -8.00 -13.27 10.54
C ARG A 122 -7.36 -14.01 9.38
N GLU A 123 -8.18 -14.28 8.36
CA GLU A 123 -7.69 -14.69 7.04
C GLU A 123 -6.97 -13.52 6.38
N VAL A 124 -5.80 -13.78 5.79
CA VAL A 124 -5.03 -12.78 5.05
C VAL A 124 -4.49 -13.39 3.74
N GLY A 125 -3.61 -12.67 3.06
CA GLY A 125 -2.91 -13.19 1.90
C GLY A 125 -3.79 -13.34 0.66
N SER A 126 -3.35 -14.21 -0.25
CA SER A 126 -3.97 -14.44 -1.55
C SER A 126 -5.36 -15.07 -1.43
N PHE A 127 -5.54 -15.98 -0.47
CA PHE A 127 -6.83 -16.60 -0.16
C PHE A 127 -7.89 -15.55 0.19
N ARG A 128 -7.58 -14.65 1.13
CA ARG A 128 -8.52 -13.59 1.54
C ARG A 128 -8.83 -12.60 0.42
N LYS A 129 -7.88 -12.37 -0.48
CA LYS A 129 -8.00 -11.42 -1.60
C LYS A 129 -8.55 -12.05 -2.88
N GLU A 130 -8.87 -13.35 -2.87
CA GLU A 130 -9.31 -14.08 -4.06
C GLU A 130 -8.30 -13.99 -5.23
N THR A 131 -7.01 -13.92 -4.88
CA THR A 131 -5.87 -13.81 -5.83
C THR A 131 -4.96 -15.02 -5.77
N MET A 132 -5.47 -16.15 -5.30
CA MET A 132 -4.78 -17.43 -5.39
C MET A 132 -4.55 -17.80 -6.87
N LEU A 133 -3.49 -18.57 -7.12
CA LEU A 133 -3.15 -19.09 -8.44
C LEU A 133 -3.31 -20.62 -8.45
N ALA A 134 -3.66 -21.17 -9.62
CA ALA A 134 -3.73 -22.61 -9.85
C ALA A 134 -2.43 -23.31 -9.43
N GLY A 135 -2.56 -24.47 -8.76
CA GLY A 135 -1.43 -25.21 -8.22
C GLY A 135 -0.79 -24.64 -6.95
N HIS A 136 -1.25 -23.48 -6.46
CA HIS A 136 -0.75 -22.86 -5.22
C HIS A 136 -1.84 -22.77 -4.14
N ASN A 137 -2.23 -23.94 -3.63
CA ASN A 137 -3.35 -24.12 -2.70
C ASN A 137 -2.96 -23.85 -1.24
N VAL A 138 -2.55 -22.60 -0.97
CA VAL A 138 -2.09 -22.15 0.35
C VAL A 138 -2.96 -20.99 0.83
N ALA A 139 -3.34 -21.02 2.10
CA ALA A 139 -4.06 -19.93 2.76
C ALA A 139 -3.35 -19.52 4.04
N ASP A 140 -3.37 -18.23 4.33
CA ASP A 140 -2.71 -17.63 5.48
C ASP A 140 -3.73 -17.15 6.50
N ILE A 141 -3.51 -17.52 7.77
CA ILE A 141 -4.30 -17.06 8.91
C ILE A 141 -3.35 -16.41 9.90
N VAL A 142 -3.62 -15.15 10.24
CA VAL A 142 -2.94 -14.45 11.33
C VAL A 142 -3.70 -14.75 12.62
N VAL A 143 -2.97 -15.16 13.65
CA VAL A 143 -3.49 -15.35 15.00
C VAL A 143 -2.85 -14.31 15.92
N VAL A 144 -3.69 -13.55 16.62
CA VAL A 144 -3.29 -12.49 17.54
C VAL A 144 -3.51 -12.97 18.97
N PHE A 145 -2.49 -12.79 19.80
CA PHE A 145 -2.53 -13.13 21.22
C PHE A 145 -2.46 -11.85 22.05
N ARG A 146 -3.11 -11.85 23.22
CA ARG A 146 -3.02 -10.73 24.17
C ARG A 146 -1.62 -10.57 24.78
N SER A 147 -0.84 -11.65 24.81
CA SER A 147 0.49 -11.73 25.38
C SER A 147 1.49 -12.29 24.36
N LEU A 148 2.78 -12.11 24.63
CA LEU A 148 3.85 -12.58 23.74
C LEU A 148 3.77 -14.09 23.52
N PRO A 149 3.83 -14.57 22.27
CA PRO A 149 3.78 -15.99 21.98
C PRO A 149 5.05 -16.71 22.42
N THR A 150 4.87 -17.73 23.26
CA THR A 150 5.94 -18.65 23.66
C THR A 150 6.05 -19.82 22.67
N CYS A 151 7.26 -20.34 22.47
CA CYS A 151 7.48 -21.46 21.54
C CYS A 151 6.66 -22.70 21.90
N GLU A 152 6.53 -23.01 23.19
CA GLU A 152 5.77 -24.16 23.70
C GLU A 152 4.28 -24.04 23.33
N PHE A 153 3.71 -22.84 23.50
CA PHE A 153 2.32 -22.61 23.15
C PHE A 153 2.07 -22.68 21.64
N VAL A 154 3.00 -22.15 20.83
CA VAL A 154 2.91 -22.27 19.37
C VAL A 154 2.97 -23.73 18.92
N GLN A 155 3.80 -24.56 19.57
CA GLN A 155 3.84 -26.00 19.30
C GLN A 155 2.53 -26.69 19.70
N LEU A 156 1.99 -26.41 20.89
CA LEU A 156 0.70 -26.94 21.33
C LEU A 156 -0.43 -26.58 20.38
N LEU A 157 -0.49 -25.33 19.92
CA LEU A 157 -1.45 -24.88 18.92
C LEU A 157 -1.31 -25.66 17.60
N CYS A 158 -0.07 -25.88 17.15
CA CYS A 158 0.20 -26.64 15.94
C CYS A 158 -0.34 -28.08 16.08
N PHE A 159 0.02 -28.78 17.16
CA PHE A 159 -0.47 -30.15 17.42
C PHE A 159 -1.99 -30.23 17.57
N SER A 160 -2.61 -29.27 18.26
CA SER A 160 -4.06 -29.21 18.43
C SER A 160 -4.78 -29.00 17.10
N SER A 161 -4.20 -28.18 16.22
CA SER A 161 -4.75 -27.91 14.89
C SER A 161 -4.52 -29.04 13.89
N SER A 162 -3.46 -29.85 14.09
CA SER A 162 -3.13 -31.01 13.25
C SER A 162 -3.96 -32.27 13.53
N SER A 163 -4.68 -32.32 14.65
CA SER A 163 -5.52 -33.49 15.02
C SER A 163 -6.93 -33.47 14.40
N ILE A 164 -7.14 -32.68 13.32
CA ILE A 164 -8.42 -32.45 12.61
C ILE A 164 -8.31 -32.89 11.16
#